data_AF-C7MZY0-F1
#
_entry.id   AF-C7MZY0-F1
#
_cell.length_a   1.000
_cell.length_b   1.000
_cell.length_c   1.000
_cell.angle_alpha   90.00
_cell.angle_beta   90.00
_cell.angle_gamma   90.00
#
_symmetry.space_group_name_H-M   'P 1'
#
loop_
_entity.id
_entity.type
_entity.pdbx_description
1 polymer ?
#
loop_
_entity_poly.entity_id
_entity_poly.type
_entity_poly.pdbx_seq_one_letter_code
_entity_poly.pdbx_strand_id
1 'polypeptide(L)'
;MITVECLRVRQRDEFEEITYKPASTAATHSATDIITKPEANIILSGPDQATAANTLLDVLGLVRLCRVEKTRTTFCHPNRGDVTVVIDLITDIGAFAETKVMADDPTAAATLLDRVERQLGLTELPIVSLPYRDPVLQHEKE
;
A
#
# COMPACT_ATOMS: atom_id res chain seq x y z
N MET A 1 11.05 -11.28 -13.72
CA MET A 1 10.12 -10.24 -14.22
C MET A 1 9.93 -9.22 -13.11
N ILE A 2 10.21 -7.94 -13.37
CA ILE A 2 9.98 -6.89 -12.37
C ILE A 2 8.58 -6.34 -12.63
N THR A 3 7.60 -6.77 -11.84
CA THR A 3 6.23 -6.26 -11.96
C THR A 3 6.13 -4.94 -11.21
N VAL A 4 6.16 -3.82 -11.92
CA VAL A 4 6.08 -2.47 -11.34
C VAL A 4 4.64 -2.02 -11.04
N GLU A 5 3.67 -2.77 -11.55
CA GLU A 5 2.23 -2.56 -11.35
C GLU A 5 1.71 -3.43 -10.20
N CYS A 6 0.53 -3.12 -9.70
CA CYS A 6 -0.12 -3.89 -8.65
C CYS A 6 -1.61 -4.04 -8.96
N LEU A 7 -2.03 -5.27 -9.23
CA LEU A 7 -3.42 -5.68 -9.15
C LEU A 7 -3.53 -6.61 -7.95
N ARG A 8 -4.43 -6.30 -7.02
CA ARG A 8 -4.65 -7.13 -5.83
C ARG A 8 -6.13 -7.27 -5.51
N VAL A 9 -6.45 -8.40 -4.92
CA VAL A 9 -7.68 -8.60 -4.15
C VAL A 9 -7.29 -8.49 -2.67
N ARG A 10 -7.98 -7.64 -1.92
CA ARG A 10 -7.79 -7.43 -0.48
C ARG A 10 -9.03 -7.92 0.27
N GLN A 11 -8.82 -8.65 1.35
CA GLN A 11 -9.86 -9.07 2.29
C GLN A 11 -9.47 -8.65 3.71
N ARG A 12 -10.43 -8.14 4.48
CA ARG A 12 -10.29 -7.85 5.92
C ARG A 12 -11.67 -7.80 6.55
N ASP A 13 -11.94 -8.68 7.51
CA ASP A 13 -13.25 -8.79 8.17
C ASP A 13 -14.37 -8.90 7.11
N GLU A 14 -15.36 -8.00 7.14
CA GLU A 14 -16.45 -7.91 6.16
C GLU A 14 -16.13 -7.03 4.94
N PHE A 15 -14.88 -6.58 4.79
CA PHE A 15 -14.44 -5.69 3.72
C PHE A 15 -13.61 -6.45 2.68
N GLU A 16 -14.02 -6.35 1.42
CA GLU A 16 -13.33 -6.92 0.28
C GLU A 16 -13.21 -5.89 -0.86
N GLU A 17 -12.06 -5.88 -1.55
CA GLU A 17 -11.76 -4.86 -2.56
C GLU A 17 -10.80 -5.38 -3.63
N ILE A 18 -11.02 -4.94 -4.87
CA ILE A 18 -10.00 -5.02 -5.93
C ILE A 18 -9.32 -3.64 -6.04
N THR A 19 -8.00 -3.62 -5.94
CA THR A 19 -7.20 -2.42 -6.17
C THR A 19 -6.31 -2.60 -7.39
N TYR A 20 -6.29 -1.61 -8.28
CA TYR A 20 -5.27 -1.47 -9.31
C TYR A 20 -4.42 -0.21 -9.08
N LYS A 21 -3.09 -0.38 -9.11
CA LYS A 21 -2.10 0.70 -9.18
C LYS A 21 -1.21 0.48 -10.41
N PRO A 22 -1.08 1.45 -11.32
CA PRO A 22 -0.24 1.31 -12.51
C PRO A 22 1.25 1.23 -12.13
N ALA A 23 2.13 1.06 -13.11
CA ALA A 23 3.57 1.13 -12.93
C ALA A 23 4.03 2.42 -12.23
N SER A 24 5.04 2.33 -11.35
CA SER A 24 5.75 3.54 -10.91
C SER A 24 6.62 4.05 -12.06
N THR A 25 6.52 5.34 -12.36
CA THR A 25 7.40 6.11 -13.23
C THR A 25 8.30 7.04 -12.41
N ALA A 26 9.31 7.64 -13.05
CA ALA A 26 10.12 8.70 -12.44
C ALA A 26 9.29 9.90 -11.95
N ALA A 27 8.11 10.15 -12.54
CA ALA A 27 7.21 11.22 -12.09
C ALA A 27 6.41 10.84 -10.83
N THR A 28 6.18 9.54 -10.61
CA THR A 28 5.40 9.03 -9.46
C THR A 28 6.27 8.59 -8.29
N HIS A 29 7.58 8.67 -8.44
CA HIS A 29 8.55 8.37 -7.40
C HIS A 29 9.50 9.56 -7.30
N SER A 30 9.33 10.39 -6.28
CA SER A 30 10.17 11.57 -6.12
C SER A 30 11.61 11.18 -5.74
N ALA A 31 12.52 12.14 -5.88
CA ALA A 31 13.88 12.04 -5.34
C ALA A 31 13.93 12.02 -3.80
N THR A 32 12.79 12.24 -3.14
CA THR A 32 12.62 12.20 -1.67
C THR A 32 11.85 10.96 -1.23
N ASP A 33 11.86 9.90 -2.06
CA ASP A 33 11.19 8.61 -1.81
C ASP A 33 9.68 8.69 -1.55
N ILE A 34 9.03 9.78 -1.96
CA ILE A 34 7.58 9.92 -1.93
C ILE A 34 7.00 9.23 -3.16
N ILE A 35 6.06 8.31 -2.91
CA ILE A 35 5.35 7.57 -3.96
C ILE A 35 3.96 8.19 -4.16
N THR A 36 3.71 8.75 -5.34
CA THR A 36 2.42 9.33 -5.72
C THR A 36 1.87 8.60 -6.94
N LYS A 37 0.82 7.79 -6.75
CA LYS A 37 0.25 6.96 -7.82
C LYS A 37 -1.27 7.07 -7.83
N PRO A 38 -1.91 7.15 -9.02
CA PRO A 38 -3.34 6.96 -9.09
C PRO A 38 -3.69 5.53 -8.66
N GLU A 39 -4.83 5.39 -8.02
CA GLU A 39 -5.32 4.12 -7.48
C GLU A 39 -6.78 3.98 -7.86
N ALA A 40 -7.13 2.87 -8.51
CA ALA A 40 -8.52 2.51 -8.77
C ALA A 40 -8.93 1.43 -7.75
N ASN A 41 -9.97 1.71 -6.98
CA ASN A 41 -10.51 0.81 -5.96
C ASN A 41 -11.96 0.46 -6.28
N ILE A 42 -12.26 -0.82 -6.26
CA ILE A 42 -13.62 -1.34 -6.39
C ILE A 42 -13.93 -2.14 -5.13
N ILE A 43 -14.83 -1.60 -4.31
CA ILE A 43 -15.36 -2.31 -3.13
C ILE A 43 -16.30 -3.40 -3.65
N LEU A 44 -16.08 -4.63 -3.18
CA LEU A 44 -16.90 -5.77 -3.53
C LEU A 44 -18.15 -5.81 -2.64
N SER A 45 -19.28 -6.22 -3.20
CA SER A 45 -20.62 -5.96 -2.66
C SER A 45 -21.05 -6.86 -1.49
N GLY A 46 -20.30 -7.90 -1.16
CA GLY A 46 -20.68 -8.83 -0.10
C GLY A 46 -19.58 -9.83 0.26
N PRO A 47 -19.83 -10.66 1.28
CA PRO A 47 -18.88 -11.70 1.68
C PRO A 47 -18.64 -12.71 0.54
N ASP A 48 -17.47 -13.34 0.54
CA ASP A 48 -17.01 -14.33 -0.43
C ASP A 48 -16.81 -13.82 -1.88
N GLN A 49 -17.00 -12.52 -2.13
CA GLN A 49 -16.79 -11.92 -3.44
C GLN A 49 -15.32 -11.88 -3.84
N ALA A 50 -14.40 -11.85 -2.89
CA ALA A 50 -12.98 -11.96 -3.17
C ALA A 50 -12.61 -13.36 -3.70
N THR A 51 -13.29 -14.42 -3.30
CA THR A 51 -13.11 -15.75 -3.92
C THR A 51 -13.57 -15.73 -5.38
N ALA A 52 -14.72 -15.10 -5.66
CA ALA A 52 -15.21 -14.91 -7.03
C ALA A 52 -14.27 -14.02 -7.85
N ALA A 53 -13.75 -12.94 -7.27
CA ALA A 53 -12.78 -12.06 -7.91
C ALA A 53 -11.49 -12.79 -8.23
N ASN A 54 -10.91 -13.53 -7.29
CA ASN A 54 -9.72 -14.33 -7.53
C ASN A 54 -9.95 -15.38 -8.64
N THR A 55 -11.10 -16.06 -8.63
CA THR A 55 -11.49 -16.99 -9.71
C THR A 55 -11.58 -16.28 -11.06
N LEU A 56 -12.19 -15.10 -11.11
CA LEU A 56 -12.28 -14.31 -12.33
C LEU A 56 -10.88 -13.94 -12.85
N LEU A 57 -9.98 -13.46 -11.99
CA LEU A 57 -8.62 -13.11 -12.39
C LEU A 57 -7.85 -14.33 -12.92
N ASP A 58 -8.01 -15.49 -12.29
CA ASP A 58 -7.41 -16.76 -12.73
C ASP A 58 -7.94 -17.19 -14.12
N VAL A 59 -9.26 -17.13 -14.33
CA VAL A 59 -9.89 -17.44 -15.64
C VAL A 59 -9.46 -16.44 -16.73
N LEU A 60 -9.16 -15.19 -16.37
CA LEU A 60 -8.59 -14.20 -17.28
C LEU A 60 -7.09 -14.43 -17.57
N GLY A 61 -6.46 -15.44 -16.95
CA GLY A 61 -5.07 -15.81 -17.15
C GLY A 61 -4.07 -15.06 -16.28
N LEU A 62 -4.53 -14.37 -15.22
CA LEU A 62 -3.64 -13.72 -14.26
C LEU A 62 -3.14 -14.75 -13.25
N VAL A 63 -1.83 -14.73 -13.00
CA VAL A 63 -1.19 -15.62 -12.04
C VAL A 63 -1.01 -14.89 -10.72
N ARG A 64 -1.41 -15.53 -9.61
CA ARG A 64 -1.15 -14.99 -8.27
C ARG A 64 0.36 -14.88 -8.03
N LEU A 65 0.83 -13.66 -7.80
CA LEU A 65 2.25 -13.39 -7.57
C LEU A 65 2.70 -13.79 -6.16
N CYS A 66 2.02 -13.32 -5.12
CA CYS A 66 2.26 -13.67 -3.72
C CYS A 66 1.01 -13.40 -2.88
N ARG A 67 1.02 -13.79 -1.61
CA ARG A 67 0.02 -13.39 -0.61
C ARG A 67 0.72 -12.55 0.46
N VAL A 68 0.24 -11.33 0.67
CA VAL A 68 0.74 -10.47 1.77
C VAL A 68 -0.26 -10.50 2.90
N GLU A 69 0.10 -11.13 4.00
CA GLU A 69 -0.70 -11.16 5.23
C GLU A 69 -0.15 -10.14 6.23
N LYS A 70 -1.06 -9.39 6.85
CA LYS A 70 -0.68 -8.35 7.81
C LYS A 70 -1.75 -7.96 8.79
N THR A 71 -1.31 -7.40 9.91
CA THR A 71 -2.14 -6.63 10.84
C THR A 71 -1.83 -5.15 10.65
N ARG A 72 -2.87 -4.31 10.57
CA ARG A 72 -2.72 -2.85 10.42
C ARG A 72 -3.34 -2.12 11.60
N THR A 73 -2.57 -1.25 12.24
CA THR A 73 -3.08 -0.21 13.14
C THR A 73 -3.10 1.11 12.41
N THR A 74 -4.24 1.81 12.41
CA THR A 74 -4.43 3.08 11.70
C THR A 74 -4.63 4.21 12.70
N PHE A 75 -3.88 5.29 12.53
CA PHE A 75 -3.99 6.54 13.28
C PHE A 75 -4.40 7.66 12.35
N CYS A 76 -5.53 8.30 12.65
CA CYS A 76 -6.00 9.48 11.92
C CYS A 76 -5.68 10.74 12.72
N HIS A 77 -5.24 11.79 12.04
CA HIS A 77 -5.01 13.06 12.73
C HIS A 77 -6.35 13.68 13.15
N PRO A 78 -6.53 14.09 14.43
CA PRO A 78 -7.84 14.50 14.95
C PRO A 78 -8.44 15.72 14.25
N ASN A 79 -7.57 16.62 13.77
CA ASN A 79 -7.97 17.87 13.11
C ASN A 79 -7.69 17.87 11.60
N ARG A 80 -7.24 16.74 11.03
CA ARG A 80 -6.80 16.62 9.63
C ARG A 80 -7.17 15.27 9.05
N GLY A 81 -8.33 15.20 8.39
CA GLY A 81 -8.79 13.97 7.74
C GLY A 81 -7.96 13.53 6.53
N ASP A 82 -7.09 14.41 6.04
CA ASP A 82 -6.15 14.19 4.94
C ASP A 82 -4.87 13.47 5.38
N VAL A 83 -4.60 13.34 6.69
CA VAL A 83 -3.39 12.71 7.21
C VAL A 83 -3.73 11.41 7.93
N THR A 84 -3.09 10.33 7.50
CA THR A 84 -3.17 9.02 8.14
C THR A 84 -1.77 8.46 8.33
N VAL A 85 -1.50 7.91 9.52
CA VAL A 85 -0.31 7.12 9.79
C VAL A 85 -0.75 5.69 10.08
N VAL A 86 -0.07 4.72 9.49
CA VAL A 86 -0.36 3.31 9.72
C VAL A 86 0.89 2.59 10.19
N ILE A 87 0.70 1.66 11.11
CA ILE A 87 1.71 0.67 11.49
C ILE A 87 1.22 -0.68 10.97
N ASP A 88 1.99 -1.27 10.07
CA ASP A 88 1.74 -2.59 9.49
C ASP A 88 2.72 -3.60 10.09
N LEU A 89 2.19 -4.69 10.65
CA LEU A 89 2.97 -5.90 10.95
C LEU A 89 2.72 -6.91 9.84
N ILE A 90 3.71 -7.12 8.98
CA ILE A 90 3.68 -8.09 7.88
C ILE A 90 4.18 -9.44 8.41
N THR A 91 3.40 -10.51 8.21
CA THR A 91 3.74 -11.87 8.62
C THR A 91 5.11 -12.27 8.06
N ASP A 92 5.96 -12.82 8.92
CA ASP A 92 7.33 -13.29 8.63
C ASP A 92 8.33 -12.24 8.10
N ILE A 93 7.92 -10.97 7.98
CA ILE A 93 8.79 -9.89 7.49
C ILE A 93 9.13 -8.86 8.58
N GLY A 94 8.13 -8.35 9.31
CA GLY A 94 8.35 -7.36 10.37
C GLY A 94 7.39 -6.16 10.32
N ALA A 95 7.76 -5.11 11.06
CA ALA A 95 6.93 -3.92 11.26
C ALA A 95 7.36 -2.76 10.35
N PHE A 96 6.37 -2.06 9.80
CA PHE A 96 6.55 -0.91 8.91
C PHE A 96 5.63 0.23 9.32
N ALA A 97 6.11 1.46 9.21
CA ALA A 97 5.29 2.66 9.36
C ALA A 97 5.11 3.33 7.99
N GLU A 98 3.88 3.73 7.66
CA GLU A 98 3.56 4.46 6.42
C GLU A 98 2.76 5.73 6.78
N THR A 99 3.22 6.87 6.29
CA THR A 99 2.52 8.15 6.38
C THR A 99 1.84 8.43 5.04
N LYS A 100 0.53 8.67 5.06
CA LYS A 100 -0.25 9.00 3.88
C LYS A 100 -0.87 10.38 4.03
N VAL A 101 -0.70 11.21 3.02
CA VAL A 101 -1.35 12.52 2.87
C VAL A 101 -2.21 12.51 1.60
N MET A 102 -3.49 12.85 1.74
CA MET A 102 -4.42 13.03 0.62
C MET A 102 -4.59 14.52 0.33
N ALA A 103 -3.95 15.04 -0.71
CA ALA A 103 -4.09 16.44 -1.10
C ALA A 103 -4.00 16.60 -2.63
N ASP A 104 -4.65 17.65 -3.15
CA ASP A 104 -4.67 17.98 -4.58
C ASP A 104 -3.35 18.59 -5.07
N ASP A 105 -2.59 19.24 -4.17
CA ASP A 105 -1.26 19.79 -4.44
C ASP A 105 -0.16 18.86 -3.91
N PRO A 106 0.63 18.22 -4.80
CA PRO A 106 1.74 17.35 -4.40
C PRO A 106 2.81 18.05 -3.55
N THR A 107 3.05 19.35 -3.76
CA THR A 107 4.09 20.09 -3.02
C THR A 107 3.66 20.33 -1.57
N ALA A 108 2.40 20.75 -1.38
CA ALA A 108 1.80 20.84 -0.06
C ALA A 108 1.74 19.47 0.64
N ALA A 109 1.41 18.40 -0.11
CA ALA A 109 1.37 17.04 0.43
C ALA A 109 2.74 16.59 0.95
N ALA A 110 3.80 16.80 0.17
CA ALA A 110 5.17 16.44 0.54
C ALA A 110 5.66 17.23 1.77
N THR A 111 5.38 18.53 1.82
CA THR A 111 5.74 19.38 2.96
C THR A 111 5.03 18.94 4.25
N LEU A 112 3.77 18.53 4.13
CA LEU A 112 3.00 18.01 5.25
C LEU A 112 3.52 16.64 5.71
N LEU A 113 3.86 15.77 4.76
CA LEU A 113 4.42 14.45 5.04
C LEU A 113 5.73 14.57 5.82
N ASP A 114 6.72 15.34 5.34
CA ASP A 114 8.00 15.55 6.05
C ASP A 114 7.79 16.10 7.47
N ARG A 115 6.86 17.06 7.62
CA ARG A 115 6.53 17.61 8.95
C ARG A 115 5.99 16.54 9.90
N VAL A 116 5.04 15.72 9.45
CA VAL A 116 4.42 14.67 10.25
C VAL A 116 5.45 13.61 10.62
N GLU A 117 6.26 13.18 9.66
CA GLU A 117 7.29 12.16 9.91
C GLU A 117 8.36 12.63 10.89
N ARG A 118 8.79 13.89 10.80
CA ARG A 118 9.71 14.48 11.79
C ARG A 118 9.11 14.53 13.19
N GLN A 119 7.85 14.95 13.31
CA GLN A 119 7.16 15.02 14.60
C GLN A 119 7.00 13.66 15.28
N LEU A 120 6.91 12.60 14.47
CA LEU A 120 6.79 11.22 14.94
C LEU A 120 8.15 10.49 15.04
N GLY A 121 9.26 11.15 14.70
CA GLY A 121 10.60 10.55 14.69
C GLY A 121 10.80 9.50 13.60
N LEU A 122 9.92 9.44 12.60
CA LEU A 122 9.98 8.42 11.53
C LEU A 122 11.14 8.67 10.56
N THR A 123 11.61 9.92 10.45
CA THR A 123 12.75 10.28 9.57
C THR A 123 14.09 9.67 10.01
N GLU A 124 14.16 9.08 11.21
CA GLU A 124 15.36 8.39 11.71
C GLU A 124 15.37 6.90 11.34
N LEU A 125 14.25 6.37 10.84
CA LEU A 125 14.10 4.97 10.45
C LEU A 125 14.53 4.76 8.99
N PRO A 126 15.00 3.54 8.63
CA PRO A 126 15.35 3.23 7.26
C PRO A 126 14.11 3.28 6.35
N ILE A 127 14.26 3.96 5.21
CA ILE A 127 13.21 4.04 4.18
C ILE A 127 13.15 2.73 3.40
N VAL A 128 11.94 2.20 3.23
CA VAL A 128 11.68 1.02 2.40
C VAL A 128 10.91 1.47 1.16
N SER A 129 11.61 1.54 0.02
CA SER A 129 11.05 2.03 -1.26
C SER A 129 10.33 0.95 -2.08
N LEU A 130 10.42 -0.32 -1.65
CA LEU A 130 9.75 -1.45 -2.29
C LEU A 130 8.38 -1.70 -1.64
N PRO A 131 7.33 -2.04 -2.43
CA PRO A 131 6.04 -2.40 -1.86
C PRO A 131 6.13 -3.77 -1.18
N TYR A 132 5.28 -4.02 -0.16
CA TYR A 132 5.33 -5.23 0.68
C TYR A 132 5.35 -6.58 -0.05
N ARG A 133 4.85 -6.66 -1.29
CA ARG A 133 4.95 -7.89 -2.09
C ARG A 133 6.42 -8.31 -2.30
N ASP A 134 7.33 -7.36 -2.43
CA ASP A 134 8.73 -7.59 -2.77
C ASP A 134 9.51 -8.24 -1.62
N PRO A 135 9.48 -7.73 -0.37
CA PRO A 135 10.11 -8.42 0.75
C PRO A 135 9.45 -9.78 1.04
N VAL A 136 8.13 -9.93 0.86
CA VAL A 136 7.45 -11.24 0.98
C VAL A 136 7.99 -12.23 -0.05
N LEU A 137 8.08 -11.84 -1.32
CA LEU A 137 8.65 -12.68 -2.38
C LEU A 137 10.14 -13.00 -2.19
N GLN A 138 10.89 -12.13 -1.52
CA GLN A 138 12.28 -12.38 -1.19
C GLN A 138 12.38 -13.44 -0.10
N HIS A 139 11.57 -13.32 0.95
CA HIS A 139 11.52 -14.27 2.05
C HIS A 139 11.03 -15.67 1.61
N GLU A 140 10.04 -15.77 0.72
CA GLU A 140 9.55 -17.06 0.19
C GLU A 140 10.60 -17.85 -0.61
N LYS A 141 11.73 -17.25 -0.97
CA LYS A 141 12.82 -17.89 -1.74
C LYS A 141 13.99 -18.35 -0.88
N GLU A 142 14.02 -17.97 0.40
CA GLU A 142 15.03 -18.38 1.39
C GLU A 142 14.66 -19.71 2.04
#